data_AF-A0A498FL97-F1
#
_entry.id   AF-A0A498FL97-F1
#
_cell.length_a   1.000
_cell.length_b   1.000
_cell.length_c   1.000
_cell.angle_alpha   90.00
_cell.angle_beta   90.00
_cell.angle_gamma   90.00
#
_symmetry.space_group_name_H-M   'P 1'
#
loop_
_entity.id
_entity.type
_entity.pdbx_description
1 polymer ?
#
loop_
_entity_poly.entity_id
_entity_poly.type
_entity_poly.pdbx_seq_one_letter_code
_entity_poly.pdbx_strand_id
1 'polypeptide(L)' 'MPAFVNRERELDRLHELYDSDSAELGVVYGRRRMGKTALVVKSIEDRDDAV' A
#
# COMPACT_ATOMS: atom_id res chain seq x y z
N MET A 1 13.47 9.00 -10.89
CA MET A 1 12.90 8.81 -9.54
C MET A 1 13.73 7.75 -8.83
N PRO A 2 14.01 7.85 -7.52
CA PRO A 2 14.64 6.75 -6.80
C PRO A 2 13.75 5.50 -6.93
N ALA A 3 14.36 4.34 -7.19
CA ALA A 3 13.61 3.09 -7.30
C ALA A 3 12.92 2.76 -5.97
N PHE A 4 11.66 2.36 -6.02
CA PHE A 4 10.98 1.78 -4.87
C PHE A 4 11.50 0.34 -4.70
N VAL A 5 12.17 0.06 -3.58
CA VAL A 5 12.83 -1.23 -3.32
C VAL A 5 12.38 -1.82 -1.99
N ASN A 6 12.25 -3.15 -1.95
CA ASN A 6 11.65 -3.91 -0.84
C ASN A 6 10.16 -3.57 -0.64
N ARG A 7 9.60 -3.98 0.51
CA ARG A 7 8.19 -3.79 0.92
C ARG A 7 7.17 -4.69 0.22
N GLU A 8 7.61 -5.76 -0.41
CA GLU A 8 6.74 -6.76 -1.06
C GLU A 8 5.64 -7.25 -0.10
N ARG A 9 6.01 -7.66 1.12
CA ARG A 9 5.03 -8.15 2.11
C ARG A 9 3.97 -7.12 2.49
N GLU A 10 4.36 -5.86 2.62
CA GLU A 10 3.42 -4.79 2.94
C GLU A 10 2.53 -4.44 1.74
N LEU A 11 3.04 -4.53 0.52
CA LEU A 11 2.25 -4.37 -0.70
C LEU A 11 1.25 -5.51 -0.86
N ASP A 12 1.69 -6.76 -0.75
CA ASP A 12 0.85 -7.96 -0.84
C ASP A 12 -0.32 -7.88 0.15
N ARG A 13 -0.04 -7.47 1.40
CA ARG A 13 -1.08 -7.32 2.42
C ARG A 13 -2.07 -6.20 2.12
N LEU A 14 -1.63 -5.11 1.49
CA LEU A 14 -2.54 -4.05 1.05
C LEU A 14 -3.41 -4.54 -0.11
N HIS A 15 -2.84 -5.28 -1.07
CA HIS A 15 -3.59 -5.88 -2.18
C HIS A 15 -4.63 -6.87 -1.68
N GLU A 16 -4.28 -7.77 -0.76
CA GLU A 16 -5.23 -8.68 -0.10
C GLU A 16 -6.39 -7.94 0.57
N LEU A 17 -6.12 -6.80 1.24
CA LEU A 17 -7.16 -5.99 1.88
C LEU A 17 -8.10 -5.34 0.86
N TYR A 18 -7.57 -4.87 -0.26
CA TYR A 18 -8.36 -4.22 -1.31
C TYR A 18 -9.19 -5.22 -2.12
N ASP A 19 -8.72 -6.45 -2.25
CA ASP A 19 -9.39 -7.51 -3.00
C ASP A 19 -10.42 -8.28 -2.13
N SER A 20 -10.60 -7.87 -0.88
CA SER A 20 -11.56 -8.48 0.04
C SER A 20 -13.00 -8.15 -0.34
N ASP A 21 -13.87 -9.17 -0.31
CA ASP A 21 -15.32 -9.00 -0.47
C ASP A 21 -16.00 -8.41 0.80
N SER A 22 -15.25 -8.24 1.89
CA SER A 22 -15.71 -7.59 3.12
C SER A 22 -15.23 -6.14 3.23
N ALA A 23 -15.98 -5.33 3.97
CA ALA A 23 -15.51 -4.00 4.36
C ALA A 23 -14.34 -4.12 5.35
N GLU A 24 -13.15 -3.72 4.89
CA GLU A 24 -11.90 -3.76 5.66
C GLU A 24 -11.39 -2.35 6.02
N LEU A 25 -10.65 -2.23 7.13
CA LEU A 25 -9.95 -1.00 7.51
C LEU A 25 -8.47 -1.30 7.78
N GLY A 26 -7.60 -0.86 6.87
CA GLY A 26 -6.14 -0.93 7.03
C GLY A 26 -5.55 0.35 7.63
N VAL A 27 -4.62 0.21 8.59
CA VAL A 27 -3.87 1.34 9.17
C VAL A 27 -2.38 1.17 8.89
N VAL A 28 -1.80 2.08 8.11
CA VAL A 28 -0.36 2.14 7.87
C VAL A 28 0.30 3.10 8.86
N TYR A 29 1.06 2.58 9.82
CA TYR A 29 1.71 3.36 10.87
C TYR A 29 3.23 3.15 10.93
N GLY A 30 3.94 4.04 11.63
CA GLY A 30 5.40 3.98 11.78
C GLY A 30 6.05 5.35 11.94
N ARG A 31 7.37 5.38 12.20
CA ARG A 31 8.13 6.60 12.47
C ARG A 31 8.10 7.62 11.31
N ARG A 32 8.48 8.87 11.58
CA ARG A 32 8.61 9.91 10.54
C ARG A 32 9.60 9.48 9.45
N ARG A 33 9.29 9.81 8.19
CA ARG A 33 10.11 9.54 6.99
C ARG A 33 10.38 8.05 6.67
N MET A 34 9.52 7.14 7.12
CA MET A 34 9.63 5.70 6.81
C MET A 34 9.05 5.30 5.44
N GLY A 35 8.62 6.26 4.61
CA GLY A 35 8.07 5.96 3.27
C GLY A 35 6.63 5.46 3.26
N LYS A 36 5.84 5.67 4.33
CA LYS A 36 4.43 5.22 4.42
C LYS A 36 3.56 5.75 3.27
N THR A 37 3.66 7.05 2.96
CA THR A 37 2.94 7.64 1.83
C THR A 37 3.37 7.02 0.51
N ALA A 38 4.67 6.78 0.32
CA ALA A 38 5.17 6.14 -0.90
C ALA A 38 4.67 4.70 -1.03
N LEU A 39 4.56 3.96 0.07
CA LEU A 39 3.98 2.61 0.07
C LEU A 39 2.52 2.62 -0.38
N VAL A 40 1.69 3.51 0.17
CA VAL A 40 0.26 3.62 -0.20
C VAL A 40 0.09 4.08 -1.64
N VAL A 41 0.88 5.06 -2.09
CA VAL A 41 0.84 5.50 -3.50
C VAL A 41 1.26 4.35 -4.42
N LYS A 42 2.28 3.59 -4.04
CA LYS A 42 2.75 2.45 -4.84
C LYS A 42 1.74 1.30 -4.87
N SER A 43 1.01 1.05 -3.78
CA SER A 43 0.04 -0.06 -3.72
C SER A 43 -1.19 0.13 -4.61
N ILE A 44 -1.47 1.35 -5.07
CA ILE A 44 -2.60 1.69 -5.93
C ILE A 44 -2.21 2.12 -7.35
N GLU A 45 -0.91 2.13 -7.69
CA GLU A 45 -0.43 2.70 -8.97
C GLU A 45 -0.97 1.94 -10.20
N ASP A 46 -1.18 0.63 -10.07
CA ASP A 46 -1.67 -0.25 -11.13
C ASP A 46 -3.15 -0.64 -10.94
N ARG A 47 -3.91 0.17 -10.19
CA ARG A 47 -5.31 -0.09 -9.84
C ARG A 47 -6.24 0.94 -10.47
N ASP A 48 -7.20 0.46 -11.26
CA ASP A 48 -8.23 1.31 -11.91
C ASP A 48 -9.41 1.62 -10.98
N ASP A 49 -9.49 0.95 -9.82
CA ASP A 49 -10.56 1.07 -8.81
C ASP A 49 -10.21 2.05 -7.66
N ALA A 50 -9.02 2.66 -7.70
CA ALA A 50 -8.58 3.66 -6.73
C ALA A 50 -9.03 5.08 -7.11
N VAL A 51 -9.55 5.84 -6.15
CA VAL A 51 -10.10 7.22 -6.33
C VAL A 51 -9.12 8.29 -5.85
#